data_AF-A0A7W0JZD4-F1
#
_entry.id   AF-A0A7W0JZD4-F1
#
_cell.length_a   1.000
_cell.length_b   1.000
_cell.length_c   1.000
_cell.angle_alpha   90.00
_cell.angle_beta   90.00
_cell.angle_gamma   90.00
#
_symmetry.space_group_name_H-M   'P 1'
#
loop_
_entity.id
_entity.type
_entity.pdbx_description
1 polymer ?
#
loop_
_entity_poly.entity_id
_entity_poly.type
_entity_poly.pdbx_seq_one_letter_code
_entity_poly.pdbx_strand_id
1 'polypeptide(L)'
;MTPSGRPMDALPSGEASSGEGRGQGRPVSAAQVQLDAHQVGDLARRVAVLVRSAEPRNQSPWRDAKGIAAYLDVSVKTVHRLSSAAVPPDRRIPFHRLGGQGEKRFDVREVDRWLRGRRDRRA
;
A
#
# COMPACT_ATOMS: atom_id res chain seq x y z
N MET A 1 70.04 9.40 34.50
CA MET A 1 69.32 10.01 35.64
C MET A 1 67.83 9.76 35.44
N THR A 2 67.24 8.90 36.26
CA THR A 2 65.79 8.78 36.46
C THR A 2 65.50 9.20 37.90
N PRO A 3 64.34 9.81 38.16
CA PRO A 3 63.47 9.18 39.15
C PRO A 3 61.96 9.23 38.82
N SER A 4 61.29 8.16 39.24
CA SER A 4 59.99 8.05 39.92
C SER A 4 58.85 9.05 39.67
N GLY A 5 57.67 8.49 39.35
CA GLY A 5 56.36 9.09 39.61
C GLY A 5 55.24 8.05 39.43
N ARG A 6 54.62 7.65 40.54
CA ARG A 6 53.64 6.55 40.72
C ARG A 6 52.18 7.02 40.41
N PRO A 7 51.14 6.15 40.55
CA PRO A 7 49.96 6.08 39.69
C PRO A 7 48.79 6.96 40.15
N MET A 8 47.77 7.09 39.30
CA MET A 8 46.45 7.64 39.67
C MET A 8 45.35 6.62 39.36
N ASP A 9 44.72 6.21 40.44
CA ASP A 9 43.52 5.39 40.56
C ASP A 9 42.27 6.02 39.91
N ALA A 10 41.30 5.13 39.69
CA ALA A 10 39.86 5.34 39.70
C ALA A 10 39.21 6.12 38.54
N LEU A 11 38.63 5.35 37.60
CA LEU A 11 37.32 5.72 37.04
C LEU A 11 36.27 4.76 37.64
N PRO A 12 35.27 5.28 38.40
CA PRO A 12 34.16 4.49 38.88
C PRO A 12 33.13 4.20 37.78
N SER A 13 32.52 3.04 37.93
CA SER A 13 31.37 2.49 37.24
C SER A 13 30.32 3.52 36.82
N GLY A 14 30.00 3.53 35.53
CA GLY A 14 28.77 4.09 34.99
C GLY A 14 27.96 2.97 34.36
N GLU A 15 27.30 2.16 35.19
CA GLU A 15 26.25 1.25 34.74
C GLU A 15 25.10 2.10 34.20
N ALA A 16 25.01 2.21 32.87
CA ALA A 16 23.84 2.74 32.20
C ALA A 16 22.70 1.74 32.39
N SER A 17 21.97 1.89 33.50
CA SER A 17 20.68 1.27 33.74
C SER A 17 19.67 1.86 32.73
N SER A 18 19.67 1.30 31.53
CA SER A 18 18.62 1.54 30.54
C SER A 18 17.43 0.72 30.98
N GLY A 19 16.50 1.38 31.68
CA GLY A 19 15.20 0.84 32.00
C GLY A 19 14.45 0.49 30.71
N GLU A 20 14.58 -0.77 30.28
CA GLU A 20 13.62 -1.41 29.38
C GLU A 20 12.27 -1.47 30.11
N GLY A 21 11.52 -0.38 30.00
CA GLY A 21 10.09 -0.35 30.23
C GLY A 21 9.41 -1.23 29.19
N ARG A 22 9.45 -2.55 29.40
CA ARG A 22 8.62 -3.51 28.69
C ARG A 22 7.18 -3.23 29.09
N GLY A 23 6.53 -2.37 28.32
CA GLY A 23 5.10 -2.18 28.33
C GLY A 23 4.44 -3.54 28.18
N GLN A 24 3.92 -4.05 29.30
CA GLN A 24 3.02 -5.19 29.32
C GLN A 24 1.80 -4.79 28.50
N GLY A 25 1.77 -5.19 27.24
CA GLY A 25 0.56 -5.15 26.43
C GLY A 25 -0.46 -6.05 27.11
N ARG A 26 -1.34 -5.46 27.91
CA ARG A 26 -2.51 -6.17 28.44
C ARG A 26 -3.25 -6.75 27.23
N PRO A 27 -3.52 -8.07 27.19
CA PRO A 27 -4.41 -8.60 26.18
C PRO A 27 -5.77 -7.93 26.38
N VAL A 28 -6.19 -7.13 25.41
CA VAL A 28 -7.59 -6.70 25.30
C VAL A 28 -8.42 -7.98 25.20
N SER A 29 -9.06 -8.36 26.31
CA SER A 29 -10.06 -9.42 26.31
C SER A 29 -11.12 -9.00 25.30
N ALA A 30 -11.27 -9.79 24.24
CA ALA A 30 -12.30 -9.57 23.24
C ALA A 30 -13.65 -9.72 23.92
N ALA A 31 -14.24 -8.61 24.36
CA ALA A 31 -15.60 -8.58 24.84
C ALA A 31 -16.49 -9.02 23.67
N GLN A 32 -17.07 -10.21 23.78
CA GLN A 32 -18.07 -10.67 22.83
C GLN A 32 -19.30 -9.78 22.97
N VAL A 33 -19.49 -8.88 22.02
CA VAL A 33 -20.70 -8.07 21.93
C VAL A 33 -21.78 -8.92 21.31
N GLN A 34 -22.81 -9.27 22.09
CA GLN A 34 -24.02 -9.89 21.56
C GLN A 34 -24.90 -8.78 20.97
N LEU A 35 -25.11 -8.86 19.65
CA LEU A 35 -25.99 -7.95 18.92
C LEU A 35 -27.27 -8.69 18.54
N ASP A 36 -28.41 -8.03 18.72
CA ASP A 36 -29.68 -8.54 18.20
C ASP A 36 -29.80 -8.32 16.69
N ALA A 37 -30.76 -9.01 16.05
CA ALA A 37 -30.94 -8.97 14.59
C ALA A 37 -31.23 -7.55 14.06
N HIS A 38 -31.88 -6.70 14.85
CA HIS A 38 -32.18 -5.33 14.45
C HIS A 38 -30.91 -4.47 14.47
N GLN A 39 -30.07 -4.63 15.49
CA GLN A 39 -28.78 -3.98 15.61
C GLN A 39 -27.81 -4.39 14.50
N VAL A 40 -27.82 -5.68 14.11
CA VAL A 40 -27.05 -6.17 12.96
C VAL A 40 -27.56 -5.53 11.66
N GLY A 41 -28.87 -5.41 11.48
CA GLY A 41 -29.46 -4.74 10.32
C GLY A 41 -29.10 -3.26 10.21
N ASP A 42 -29.11 -2.54 11.33
CA ASP A 42 -28.70 -1.13 11.37
C ASP A 42 -27.21 -0.94 11.15
N LEU A 43 -26.38 -1.82 11.69
CA LEU A 43 -24.94 -1.82 11.43
C LEU A 43 -24.67 -2.09 9.95
N ALA A 44 -25.31 -3.09 9.35
CA ALA A 44 -25.17 -3.40 7.92
C ALA A 44 -25.58 -2.22 7.03
N ARG A 45 -26.68 -1.52 7.36
CA ARG A 45 -27.11 -0.31 6.65
C ARG A 45 -26.08 0.82 6.77
N ARG A 46 -25.56 1.06 7.97
CA ARG A 46 -24.53 2.09 8.21
C ARG A 46 -23.22 1.75 7.51
N VAL A 47 -22.80 0.50 7.54
CA VAL A 47 -21.63 0.00 6.81
C VAL A 47 -21.83 0.15 5.30
N ALA A 48 -23.01 -0.16 4.75
CA ALA A 48 -23.29 0.03 3.33
C ALA A 48 -23.21 1.52 2.91
N VAL A 49 -23.73 2.43 3.74
CA VAL A 49 -23.61 3.88 3.53
C VAL A 49 -22.15 4.33 3.62
N LEU A 50 -21.41 3.83 4.62
CA LEU A 50 -19.99 4.11 4.79
C LEU A 50 -19.16 3.58 3.62
N VAL A 51 -19.39 2.35 3.16
CA VAL A 51 -18.70 1.76 2.00
C VAL A 51 -19.02 2.55 0.72
N ARG A 52 -20.29 2.94 0.51
CA ARG A 52 -20.69 3.76 -0.64
C ARG A 52 -20.13 5.19 -0.57
N SER A 53 -19.87 5.71 0.63
CA SER A 53 -19.29 7.05 0.85
C SER A 53 -17.76 7.01 0.92
N ALA A 54 -17.19 5.86 1.26
CA ALA A 54 -15.77 5.55 1.28
C ALA A 54 -15.28 5.02 -0.07
N GLU A 55 -16.15 4.87 -1.07
CA GLU A 55 -15.70 4.90 -2.45
C GLU A 55 -14.84 6.14 -2.61
N PRO A 56 -13.55 6.00 -2.93
CA PRO A 56 -12.64 7.13 -2.91
C PRO A 56 -13.04 8.07 -4.05
N ARG A 57 -13.84 9.08 -3.72
CA ARG A 57 -14.24 10.19 -4.61
C ARG A 57 -13.07 11.03 -5.10
N ASN A 58 -11.85 10.70 -4.68
CA ASN A 58 -10.63 11.45 -4.97
C ASN A 58 -9.38 10.56 -5.03
N GLN A 59 -9.44 9.44 -5.77
CA GLN A 59 -8.23 8.87 -6.35
C GLN A 59 -8.24 9.26 -7.82
N SER A 60 -7.27 10.08 -8.24
CA SER A 60 -7.06 10.36 -9.65
C SER A 60 -7.12 9.04 -10.44
N PRO A 61 -7.95 8.95 -11.50
CA PRO A 61 -8.08 7.71 -12.28
C PRO A 61 -6.75 7.32 -12.95
N TRP A 62 -5.82 8.27 -13.00
CA TRP A 62 -4.49 8.12 -13.55
C TRP A 62 -3.55 7.44 -12.56
N ARG A 63 -3.04 6.27 -12.92
CA ARG A 63 -1.99 5.56 -12.21
C ARG A 63 -0.71 5.50 -13.03
N ASP A 64 0.43 5.40 -12.36
CA ASP A 64 1.70 5.04 -12.99
C ASP A 64 1.78 3.53 -13.28
N ALA A 65 2.90 3.09 -13.85
CA ALA A 65 3.10 1.67 -14.17
C ALA A 65 3.06 0.77 -12.91
N LYS A 66 3.50 1.28 -11.75
CA LYS A 66 3.47 0.54 -10.48
C LYS A 66 2.04 0.43 -9.95
N GLY A 67 1.30 1.53 -9.96
CA GLY A 67 -0.09 1.59 -9.50
C GLY A 67 -1.02 0.73 -10.34
N ILE A 68 -0.86 0.70 -11.66
CA ILE A 68 -1.68 -0.18 -12.51
C ILE A 68 -1.26 -1.65 -12.38
N ALA A 69 0.02 -1.94 -12.14
CA ALA A 69 0.49 -3.29 -11.88
C ALA A 69 -0.17 -3.87 -10.61
N ALA A 70 -0.22 -3.08 -9.53
CA ALA A 70 -0.91 -3.45 -8.30
C ALA A 70 -2.42 -3.60 -8.52
N TYR A 71 -3.04 -2.72 -9.31
CA TYR A 71 -4.47 -2.80 -9.62
C TYR A 71 -4.86 -4.07 -10.38
N LEU A 72 -4.00 -4.52 -11.30
CA LEU A 72 -4.23 -5.71 -12.12
C LEU A 72 -3.71 -7.01 -11.51
N ASP A 73 -3.08 -6.95 -10.32
CA ASP A 73 -2.37 -8.06 -9.68
C ASP A 73 -1.33 -8.72 -10.61
N VAL A 74 -0.49 -7.89 -11.25
CA VAL A 74 0.59 -8.34 -12.15
C VAL A 74 1.90 -7.63 -11.86
N SER A 75 3.01 -8.16 -12.40
CA SER A 75 4.31 -7.49 -12.31
C SER A 75 4.36 -6.19 -13.15
N VAL A 76 5.13 -5.20 -12.70
CA VAL A 76 5.40 -3.96 -13.48
C VAL A 76 6.03 -4.28 -14.84
N LYS A 77 6.87 -5.33 -14.91
CA LYS A 77 7.44 -5.83 -16.17
C LYS A 77 6.34 -6.28 -17.16
N THR A 78 5.28 -6.90 -16.66
CA THR A 78 4.11 -7.27 -17.47
C THR A 78 3.44 -6.03 -18.06
N VAL A 79 3.25 -4.97 -17.26
CA VAL A 79 2.67 -3.70 -17.73
C VAL A 79 3.55 -3.04 -18.80
N HIS A 80 4.87 -3.02 -18.62
CA HIS A 80 5.79 -2.51 -19.64
C HIS A 80 5.73 -3.31 -20.94
N ARG A 81 5.65 -4.65 -20.85
CA ARG A 81 5.50 -5.51 -22.02
C ARG A 81 4.17 -5.24 -22.73
N LEU A 82 3.06 -5.13 -22.00
CA LEU A 82 1.73 -4.88 -22.55
C LEU A 82 1.58 -3.48 -23.16
N SER A 83 2.38 -2.51 -22.71
CA SER A 83 2.41 -1.12 -23.22
C SER A 83 3.54 -0.87 -24.22
N SER A 84 4.23 -1.93 -24.66
CA SER A 84 5.34 -1.83 -25.61
C SER A 84 4.86 -1.60 -27.04
N ALA A 85 5.70 -0.95 -27.85
CA ALA A 85 5.47 -0.75 -29.28
C ALA A 85 5.35 -2.09 -30.05
N ALA A 86 5.96 -3.15 -29.54
CA ALA A 86 5.90 -4.49 -30.12
C ALA A 86 4.50 -5.15 -30.01
N VAL A 87 3.63 -4.63 -29.13
CA VAL A 87 2.26 -5.14 -29.02
C VAL A 87 1.38 -4.41 -30.03
N PRO A 88 0.58 -5.12 -30.86
CA PRO A 88 -0.39 -4.51 -31.76
C PRO A 88 -1.32 -3.52 -31.03
N PRO A 89 -1.70 -2.38 -31.63
CA PRO A 89 -2.48 -1.34 -30.95
C PRO A 89 -3.79 -1.84 -30.34
N ASP A 90 -4.49 -2.76 -31.02
CA ASP A 90 -5.73 -3.39 -30.57
C ASP A 90 -5.53 -4.33 -29.36
N ARG A 91 -4.29 -4.75 -29.11
CA ARG A 91 -3.88 -5.61 -27.99
C ARG A 91 -3.05 -4.87 -26.96
N ARG A 92 -2.70 -3.61 -27.17
CA ARG A 92 -1.87 -2.84 -26.25
C ARG A 92 -2.71 -2.32 -25.11
N ILE A 93 -2.20 -2.37 -23.88
CA ILE A 93 -2.86 -1.71 -22.75
C ILE A 93 -2.87 -0.19 -23.01
N PRO A 94 -4.01 0.50 -22.89
CA PRO A 94 -4.09 1.93 -23.13
C PRO A 94 -3.25 2.69 -22.10
N PHE A 95 -2.46 3.65 -22.59
CA PHE A 95 -1.66 4.55 -21.76
C PHE A 95 -1.55 5.89 -22.46
N HIS A 96 -1.31 6.92 -21.66
CA HIS A 96 -1.10 8.29 -22.10
C HIS A 96 0.27 8.75 -21.62
N ARG A 97 0.86 9.70 -22.34
CA ARG A 97 2.08 10.38 -21.90
C ARG A 97 1.67 11.73 -21.33
N LEU A 98 1.78 11.89 -20.01
CA LEU A 98 1.42 13.14 -19.33
C LEU A 98 2.69 13.88 -18.90
N GLY A 99 2.69 15.20 -19.11
CA GLY A 99 3.80 16.08 -18.76
C GLY A 99 4.94 16.13 -19.78
N GLY A 100 5.84 17.11 -19.62
CA GLY A 100 6.95 17.38 -20.55
C GLY A 100 8.02 16.29 -20.63
N GLN A 101 8.09 15.40 -19.64
CA GLN A 101 9.02 14.26 -19.64
C GLN A 101 8.44 12.97 -20.24
N GLY A 102 7.16 12.97 -20.66
CA GLY A 102 6.56 11.84 -21.37
C GLY A 102 6.32 10.60 -20.50
N GLU A 103 6.12 10.78 -19.19
CA GLU A 103 5.82 9.68 -18.28
C GLU A 103 4.52 8.97 -18.67
N LYS A 104 4.57 7.63 -18.73
CA LYS A 104 3.39 6.81 -18.98
C LYS A 104 2.44 6.84 -17.78
N ARG A 105 1.19 7.20 -18.05
CA ARG A 105 0.08 7.16 -17.11
C ARG A 105 -1.08 6.36 -17.70
N PHE A 106 -1.79 5.66 -16.84
CA PHE A 106 -2.84 4.71 -17.19
C PHE A 106 -4.13 5.17 -16.54
N ASP A 107 -5.16 5.46 -17.34
CA ASP A 107 -6.50 5.67 -16.82
C ASP A 107 -7.13 4.31 -16.52
N VAL A 108 -7.46 4.06 -15.25
CA VAL A 108 -8.07 2.80 -14.80
C VAL A 108 -9.34 2.45 -15.60
N ARG A 109 -10.15 3.44 -15.97
CA ARG A 109 -11.42 3.22 -16.70
C ARG A 109 -11.18 2.73 -18.13
N GLU A 110 -10.13 3.22 -18.78
CA GLU A 110 -9.74 2.76 -20.11
C GLU A 110 -9.18 1.34 -20.06
N VAL A 111 -8.34 1.05 -19.07
CA VAL A 111 -7.80 -0.29 -18.82
C VAL A 111 -8.92 -1.29 -18.57
N ASP A 112 -9.92 -0.93 -17.76
CA ASP A 112 -11.10 -1.76 -17.50
C ASP A 112 -11.92 -2.04 -18.77
N ARG A 113 -12.12 -1.01 -19.60
CA ARG A 113 -12.82 -1.16 -20.89
C ARG A 113 -12.06 -2.09 -21.82
N TRP A 114 -10.73 -1.94 -21.87
CA TRP A 114 -9.85 -2.79 -22.65
C TRP A 114 -9.86 -4.26 -22.16
N LEU A 115 -9.91 -4.49 -20.85
CA LEU A 115 -10.04 -5.83 -20.27
C LEU A 115 -11.37 -6.49 -20.65
N ARG A 116 -12.50 -5.75 -20.55
CA ARG A 116 -13.81 -6.25 -20.95
C ARG A 116 -13.84 -6.65 -22.42
N GLY A 117 -13.39 -5.76 -23.32
CA GLY A 117 -13.35 -6.04 -24.75
C GLY A 117 -12.40 -7.17 -25.18
N ARG A 118 -11.54 -7.67 -24.27
CA ARG A 118 -10.73 -8.88 -24.48
C ARG A 118 -11.41 -10.16 -24.01
N ARG A 119 -12.29 -10.09 -23.01
CA ARG A 119 -13.07 -11.24 -22.55
C ARG A 119 -14.09 -11.64 -23.62
N ASP A 120 -14.72 -10.66 -24.25
CA ASP A 120 -15.74 -10.89 -25.28
C ASP A 120 -15.19 -11.51 -26.57
N ARG A 121 -13.87 -11.43 -26.82
CA ARG A 121 -13.22 -12.08 -27.99
C ARG A 121 -12.72 -13.50 -27.72
N ARG A 122 -12.86 -14.00 -26.49
CA ARG A 122 -12.48 -15.37 -26.11
C ARG A 122 -13.68 -16.29 -25.91
N ALA A 123 -14.89 -15.73 -25.88
CA ALA A 123 -16.15 -16.46 -26.02
C ALA A 123 -16.44 -16.69 -27.50
#